data_AF-A0A1B1ZYL6-F1
#
_entry.id   AF-A0A1B1ZYL6-F1
#
_cell.length_a   1.000
_cell.length_b   1.000
_cell.length_c   1.000
_cell.angle_alpha   90.00
_cell.angle_beta   90.00
_cell.angle_gamma   90.00
#
_symmetry.space_group_name_H-M   'P 1'
#
loop_
_entity.id
_entity.type
_entity.pdbx_description
1 polymer ?
#
loop_
_entity_poly.entity_id
_entity_poly.type
_entity_poly.pdbx_seq_one_letter_code
_entity_poly.pdbx_strand_id
1 'polypeptide(L)'
;MEYAGSGRRPKYCYQVVGGVMHDRVNAKRIADGGVPARRRGEPDDALARPIARAGQTVTDQVVALIARLEEGGTELRDALGTLADPEAVAAEIAAARRAARAEIDLAQAAADEARAQARAARDVAEAARRSAAASDDAAADAIAERDTAELSRTEAITAREAAEAQLTATRAELEQQVADLTTERDAARAETERVTAELTTQLGGVRAELETAVAERDTAAADLAATRRDLDRAETDRARLADEVDQVREQAAEYRAARAAAESSLTALRAQLVHDVDRERAYGEQRLTDAQTRHATQVADLRTELARAQRRTADRTAGHDVDTDGIDVDPGAEPARPPARRARPRAAQRRPGPTATDPDVTEPAATEPGDPTDQPGDTAHQE
;
A
#
# COMPACT_ATOMS: atom_id res chain seq x y z
N MET A 1 -29.75 93.00 -23.48
CA MET A 1 -28.59 92.42 -22.77
C MET A 1 -29.08 91.22 -22.01
N GLU A 2 -28.92 90.03 -22.58
CA GLU A 2 -29.19 88.77 -21.89
C GLU A 2 -27.93 88.38 -21.11
N TYR A 3 -28.10 87.98 -19.85
CA TYR A 3 -26.98 87.72 -18.94
C TYR A 3 -26.83 86.22 -18.68
N ALA A 4 -26.29 85.51 -19.66
CA ALA A 4 -25.97 84.09 -19.55
C ALA A 4 -24.70 83.90 -18.70
N GLY A 5 -24.86 83.65 -17.39
CA GLY A 5 -23.73 83.40 -16.49
C GLY A 5 -24.16 82.85 -15.13
N SER A 6 -23.59 81.73 -14.73
CA SER A 6 -23.85 81.00 -13.48
C SER A 6 -23.15 81.61 -12.25
N GLY A 7 -23.17 82.94 -12.14
CA GLY A 7 -22.67 83.70 -10.98
C GLY A 7 -23.79 84.11 -10.01
N ARG A 8 -23.44 84.48 -8.77
CA ARG A 8 -24.39 85.12 -7.84
C ARG A 8 -24.96 86.38 -8.49
N ARG A 9 -26.28 86.40 -8.72
CA ARG A 9 -26.99 87.54 -9.33
C ARG A 9 -26.63 88.86 -8.61
N PRO A 10 -26.26 89.94 -9.35
CA PRO A 10 -25.94 91.22 -8.73
C PRO A 10 -27.17 91.77 -7.99
N LYS A 11 -26.97 92.24 -6.75
CA LYS A 11 -28.06 92.59 -5.82
C LYS A 11 -28.89 93.82 -6.25
N TYR A 12 -28.41 94.58 -7.23
CA TYR A 12 -29.06 95.76 -7.81
C TYR A 12 -28.83 95.71 -9.33
N CYS A 13 -29.88 95.89 -10.14
CA CYS A 13 -29.82 95.69 -11.58
C CYS A 13 -29.69 96.98 -12.42
N TYR A 14 -29.72 98.15 -11.79
CA TYR A 14 -29.64 99.49 -12.44
C TYR A 14 -30.72 99.82 -13.48
N GLN A 15 -31.60 98.87 -13.81
CA GLN A 15 -32.78 99.11 -14.64
C GLN A 15 -33.77 100.05 -13.93
N VAL A 16 -34.57 100.76 -14.70
CA VAL A 16 -35.68 101.57 -14.18
C VAL A 16 -36.94 100.70 -14.15
N VAL A 17 -37.52 100.52 -12.97
CA VAL A 17 -38.76 99.75 -12.74
C VAL A 17 -39.75 100.67 -12.04
N GLY A 18 -40.95 100.85 -12.61
CA GLY A 18 -41.96 101.76 -12.06
C GLY A 18 -41.51 103.23 -11.97
N GLY A 19 -40.61 103.68 -12.85
CA GLY A 19 -40.03 105.04 -12.82
C GLY A 19 -38.94 105.27 -11.78
N VAL A 20 -38.54 104.24 -11.03
CA VAL A 20 -37.45 104.28 -10.03
C VAL A 20 -36.25 103.48 -10.53
N MET A 21 -35.05 104.04 -10.47
CA MET A 21 -33.82 103.30 -10.79
C MET A 21 -33.50 102.31 -9.67
N HIS A 22 -33.34 101.03 -10.03
CA HIS A 22 -33.12 99.92 -9.12
C HIS A 22 -31.64 99.79 -8.74
N ASP A 23 -31.14 100.82 -8.06
CA ASP A 23 -29.77 100.96 -7.57
C ASP A 23 -29.68 100.80 -6.03
N ARG A 24 -28.45 100.77 -5.50
CA ARG A 24 -28.17 100.64 -4.06
C ARG A 24 -28.62 101.86 -3.24
N VAL A 25 -28.78 103.03 -3.86
CA VAL A 25 -29.08 104.31 -3.19
C VAL A 25 -30.58 104.47 -2.96
N ASN A 26 -31.40 104.19 -3.97
CA ASN A 26 -32.85 104.12 -3.83
C ASN A 26 -33.28 102.93 -2.97
N ALA A 27 -32.63 101.77 -3.10
CA ALA A 27 -32.88 100.63 -2.21
C ALA A 27 -32.60 100.97 -0.74
N LYS A 28 -31.53 101.74 -0.45
CA LYS A 28 -31.28 102.25 0.90
C LYS A 28 -32.33 103.29 1.33
N ARG A 29 -32.67 104.27 0.48
CA ARG A 29 -33.72 105.27 0.82
C ARG A 29 -35.04 104.61 1.21
N ILE A 30 -35.49 103.61 0.47
CA ILE A 30 -36.75 102.90 0.75
C ILE A 30 -36.67 102.16 2.09
N ALA A 31 -35.52 101.54 2.42
CA ALA A 31 -35.30 100.92 3.73
C ALA A 31 -35.22 101.95 4.88
N ASP A 32 -34.69 103.15 4.61
CA ASP A 32 -34.65 104.29 5.54
C ASP A 32 -35.99 105.09 5.56
N GLY A 33 -37.06 104.60 4.91
CA GLY A 33 -38.39 105.24 4.87
C GLY A 33 -38.53 106.47 3.95
N GLY A 34 -37.49 106.82 3.19
CA GLY A 34 -37.44 107.97 2.29
C GLY A 34 -37.94 107.67 0.87
N VAL A 35 -38.65 108.63 0.27
CA VAL A 35 -39.15 108.55 -1.12
C VAL A 35 -37.97 108.44 -2.10
N PRO A 36 -37.97 107.48 -3.05
CA PRO A 36 -36.90 107.33 -4.04
C PRO A 36 -36.87 108.49 -5.04
N ALA A 37 -35.67 108.83 -5.52
CA ALA A 37 -35.48 109.97 -6.41
C ALA A 37 -35.89 109.62 -7.85
N ARG A 38 -37.04 110.15 -8.29
CA ARG A 38 -37.45 110.11 -9.71
C ARG A 38 -36.54 111.01 -10.56
N ARG A 39 -36.23 110.57 -11.78
CA ARG A 39 -35.35 111.32 -12.70
C ARG A 39 -36.13 112.52 -13.27
N ARG A 40 -35.59 113.72 -13.12
CA ARG A 40 -36.24 114.99 -13.51
C ARG A 40 -36.30 115.12 -15.03
N GLY A 41 -37.49 115.14 -15.64
CA GLY A 41 -37.61 115.45 -17.07
C GLY A 41 -38.86 115.01 -17.83
N GLU A 42 -40.06 115.15 -17.28
CA GLU A 42 -41.30 115.23 -18.09
C GLU A 42 -42.36 116.04 -17.32
N PRO A 43 -43.18 116.89 -17.97
CA PRO A 43 -44.17 117.73 -17.28
C PRO A 43 -45.52 117.01 -17.11
N ASP A 44 -46.30 117.43 -16.11
CA ASP A 44 -47.69 117.02 -15.94
C ASP A 44 -48.51 118.22 -15.43
N ASP A 45 -49.72 118.41 -15.95
CA ASP A 45 -50.44 119.69 -15.86
C ASP A 45 -51.36 119.77 -14.65
N ALA A 46 -51.16 120.80 -13.80
CA ALA A 46 -51.98 121.05 -12.62
C ALA A 46 -52.24 122.54 -12.33
N LEU A 47 -53.31 123.04 -12.96
CA LEU A 47 -54.23 124.06 -12.42
C LEU A 47 -53.68 125.46 -12.07
N ALA A 48 -53.68 126.30 -13.10
CA ALA A 48 -54.16 127.69 -13.11
C ALA A 48 -54.25 128.47 -11.77
N ARG A 49 -53.41 129.50 -11.63
CA ARG A 49 -53.61 130.62 -10.69
C ARG A 49 -53.40 131.96 -11.41
N PRO A 50 -54.46 132.74 -11.69
CA PRO A 50 -54.31 134.06 -12.31
C PRO A 50 -53.90 135.12 -11.26
N ILE A 51 -52.70 135.69 -11.42
CA ILE A 51 -52.32 136.94 -10.75
C ILE A 51 -52.75 138.10 -11.66
N ALA A 52 -53.56 139.03 -11.14
CA ALA A 52 -54.30 140.01 -11.92
C ALA A 52 -53.66 141.41 -11.98
N ARG A 53 -54.27 142.29 -12.81
CA ARG A 53 -54.01 143.74 -13.04
C ARG A 53 -52.79 144.04 -13.92
N ALA A 54 -52.88 144.91 -14.92
CA ALA A 54 -53.44 146.26 -14.85
C ALA A 54 -54.51 146.57 -15.91
N GLY A 55 -55.55 147.35 -15.54
CA GLY A 55 -56.57 147.82 -16.48
C GLY A 55 -58.05 147.61 -16.10
N GLN A 56 -58.40 147.47 -14.81
CA GLN A 56 -59.80 147.47 -14.35
C GLN A 56 -60.04 148.58 -13.32
N THR A 57 -61.22 149.19 -13.36
CA THR A 57 -61.53 150.40 -12.59
C THR A 57 -61.86 150.08 -11.13
N VAL A 58 -61.88 151.11 -10.28
CA VAL A 58 -62.28 150.98 -8.87
C VAL A 58 -63.75 150.55 -8.76
N THR A 59 -64.59 151.00 -9.70
CA THR A 59 -66.02 150.65 -9.81
C THR A 59 -66.24 149.14 -9.92
N ASP A 60 -65.54 148.48 -10.84
CA ASP A 60 -65.70 147.04 -11.11
C ASP A 60 -65.36 146.19 -9.88
N GLN A 61 -64.35 146.63 -9.11
CA GLN A 61 -63.89 145.94 -7.91
C GLN A 61 -64.84 146.12 -6.73
N VAL A 62 -65.56 147.25 -6.65
CA VAL A 62 -66.65 147.43 -5.68
C VAL A 62 -67.85 146.55 -6.04
N VAL A 63 -68.24 146.49 -7.31
CA VAL A 63 -69.33 145.59 -7.77
C VAL A 63 -68.99 144.12 -7.51
N ALA A 64 -67.77 143.68 -7.82
CA ALA A 64 -67.32 142.31 -7.54
C ALA A 64 -67.23 141.99 -6.03
N LEU A 65 -66.89 142.98 -5.19
CA LEU A 65 -66.89 142.80 -3.74
C LEU A 65 -68.32 142.74 -3.18
N ILE A 66 -69.24 143.57 -3.71
CA ILE A 66 -70.67 143.53 -3.34
C ILE A 66 -71.26 142.18 -3.73
N ALA A 67 -71.10 141.72 -4.98
CA ALA A 67 -71.62 140.43 -5.43
C ALA A 67 -71.11 139.27 -4.54
N ARG A 68 -69.84 139.31 -4.10
CA ARG A 68 -69.26 138.31 -3.20
C ARG A 68 -69.73 138.41 -1.75
N LEU A 69 -70.09 139.62 -1.28
CA LEU A 69 -70.71 139.86 0.01
C LEU A 69 -72.22 139.54 0.01
N GLU A 70 -72.87 139.61 -1.16
CA GLU A 70 -74.24 139.16 -1.39
C GLU A 70 -74.31 137.64 -1.47
N GLU A 71 -73.38 137.00 -2.20
CA GLU A 71 -73.21 135.54 -2.33
C GLU A 71 -72.84 134.90 -1.00
N GLY A 72 -71.75 135.34 -0.36
CA GLY A 72 -71.40 134.92 1.00
C GLY A 72 -72.43 135.36 2.05
N GLY A 73 -73.22 136.39 1.75
CA GLY A 73 -74.35 136.85 2.55
C GLY A 73 -75.62 136.01 2.36
N THR A 74 -75.78 135.31 1.23
CA THR A 74 -76.78 134.24 1.04
C THR A 74 -76.31 132.96 1.71
N GLU A 75 -75.04 132.56 1.55
CA GLU A 75 -74.48 131.42 2.28
C GLU A 75 -74.64 131.59 3.81
N LEU A 76 -74.35 132.79 4.35
CA LEU A 76 -74.61 133.09 5.76
C LEU A 76 -76.09 133.09 6.13
N ARG A 77 -77.00 133.50 5.23
CA ARG A 77 -78.45 133.51 5.51
C ARG A 77 -79.06 132.12 5.44
N ASP A 78 -78.59 131.27 4.55
CA ASP A 78 -79.03 129.88 4.43
C ASP A 78 -78.48 129.06 5.61
N ALA A 79 -77.21 129.28 6.00
CA ALA A 79 -76.63 128.69 7.20
C ALA A 79 -77.25 129.19 8.51
N LEU A 80 -77.64 130.48 8.59
CA LEU A 80 -78.41 131.00 9.72
C LEU A 80 -79.87 130.54 9.69
N GLY A 81 -80.43 130.29 8.51
CA GLY A 81 -81.77 129.74 8.31
C GLY A 81 -81.87 128.30 8.80
N THR A 82 -80.91 127.44 8.42
CA THR A 82 -80.82 126.08 8.95
C THR A 82 -80.51 126.07 10.45
N LEU A 83 -79.68 126.99 10.97
CA LEU A 83 -79.44 127.14 12.42
C LEU A 83 -80.65 127.69 13.21
N ALA A 84 -81.58 128.40 12.55
CA ALA A 84 -82.79 128.94 13.18
C ALA A 84 -83.94 127.92 13.23
N ASP A 85 -83.90 126.87 12.40
CA ASP A 85 -84.83 125.74 12.45
C ASP A 85 -84.23 124.58 13.27
N PRO A 86 -84.69 124.35 14.51
CA PRO A 86 -84.16 123.27 15.35
C PRO A 86 -84.49 121.87 14.79
N GLU A 87 -85.50 121.72 13.94
CA GLU A 87 -85.81 120.44 13.29
C GLU A 87 -84.84 120.17 12.13
N ALA A 88 -84.44 121.19 11.37
CA ALA A 88 -83.38 121.09 10.36
C ALA A 88 -82.03 120.71 10.99
N VAL A 89 -81.60 121.41 12.05
CA VAL A 89 -80.36 121.04 12.78
C VAL A 89 -80.45 119.63 13.35
N ALA A 90 -81.61 119.23 13.90
CA ALA A 90 -81.80 117.86 14.40
C ALA A 90 -81.76 116.82 13.26
N ALA A 91 -82.27 117.13 12.08
CA ALA A 91 -82.24 116.27 10.90
C ALA A 91 -80.81 116.10 10.36
N GLU A 92 -80.02 117.19 10.28
CA GLU A 92 -78.60 117.13 9.92
C GLU A 92 -77.77 116.36 10.95
N ILE A 93 -77.95 116.63 12.25
CA ILE A 93 -77.27 115.88 13.32
C ILE A 93 -77.67 114.39 13.26
N ALA A 94 -78.92 114.06 12.95
CA ALA A 94 -79.35 112.68 12.75
C ALA A 94 -78.75 112.06 11.48
N ALA A 95 -78.60 112.82 10.39
CA ALA A 95 -77.96 112.37 9.16
C ALA A 95 -76.46 112.12 9.37
N ALA A 96 -75.74 113.07 9.97
CA ALA A 96 -74.33 112.94 10.33
C ALA A 96 -74.08 111.79 11.31
N ARG A 97 -74.96 111.59 12.31
CA ARG A 97 -74.89 110.42 13.21
C ARG A 97 -75.14 109.10 12.49
N ARG A 98 -76.05 109.05 11.50
CA ARG A 98 -76.25 107.85 10.66
C ARG A 98 -75.06 107.59 9.74
N ALA A 99 -74.49 108.63 9.13
CA ALA A 99 -73.31 108.53 8.27
C ALA A 99 -72.08 108.06 9.06
N ALA A 100 -71.76 108.71 10.18
CA ALA A 100 -70.68 108.29 11.07
C ALA A 100 -70.90 106.88 11.64
N ARG A 101 -72.17 106.45 11.85
CA ARG A 101 -72.46 105.06 12.23
C ARG A 101 -72.16 104.09 11.08
N ALA A 102 -72.61 104.38 9.87
CA ALA A 102 -72.32 103.56 8.69
C ALA A 102 -70.81 103.49 8.39
N GLU A 103 -70.05 104.59 8.57
CA GLU A 103 -68.59 104.60 8.47
C GLU A 103 -67.94 103.73 9.55
N ILE A 104 -68.40 103.80 10.81
CA ILE A 104 -67.93 102.94 11.90
C ILE A 104 -68.25 101.46 11.61
N ASP A 105 -69.46 101.15 11.18
CA ASP A 105 -69.91 99.79 10.92
C ASP A 105 -69.17 99.19 9.69
N LEU A 106 -68.89 100.00 8.65
CA LEU A 106 -68.08 99.62 7.50
C LEU A 106 -66.59 99.44 7.87
N ALA A 107 -66.04 100.33 8.69
CA ALA A 107 -64.68 100.20 9.22
C ALA A 107 -64.53 98.99 10.15
N GLN A 108 -65.56 98.64 10.92
CA GLN A 108 -65.61 97.40 11.71
C GLN A 108 -65.67 96.17 10.83
N ALA A 109 -66.53 96.15 9.81
CA ALA A 109 -66.61 95.06 8.84
C ALA A 109 -65.27 94.84 8.10
N ALA A 110 -64.63 95.92 7.64
CA ALA A 110 -63.31 95.85 7.01
C ALA A 110 -62.21 95.39 7.99
N ALA A 111 -62.27 95.81 9.26
CA ALA A 111 -61.35 95.34 10.29
C ALA A 111 -61.55 93.85 10.63
N ASP A 112 -62.79 93.36 10.65
CA ASP A 112 -63.10 91.95 10.89
C ASP A 112 -62.81 91.07 9.67
N GLU A 113 -63.00 91.56 8.45
CA GLU A 113 -62.50 90.90 7.24
C GLU A 113 -60.97 90.82 7.27
N ALA A 114 -60.26 91.91 7.55
CA ALA A 114 -58.80 91.90 7.67
C ALA A 114 -58.31 90.96 8.79
N ARG A 115 -59.04 90.86 9.92
CA ARG A 115 -58.78 89.86 10.98
C ARG A 115 -59.02 88.42 10.49
N ALA A 116 -60.06 88.18 9.70
CA ALA A 116 -60.36 86.86 9.14
C ALA A 116 -59.32 86.43 8.10
N GLN A 117 -58.96 87.32 7.15
CA GLN A 117 -57.86 87.13 6.21
C GLN A 117 -56.53 86.87 6.93
N ALA A 118 -56.23 87.64 7.99
CA ALA A 118 -55.02 87.44 8.79
C ALA A 118 -55.00 86.13 9.61
N ARG A 119 -56.17 85.58 9.98
CA ARG A 119 -56.27 84.22 10.55
C ARG A 119 -56.00 83.18 9.47
N ALA A 120 -56.75 83.20 8.37
CA ALA A 120 -56.57 82.27 7.26
C ALA A 120 -55.13 82.25 6.72
N ALA A 121 -54.46 83.40 6.62
CA ALA A 121 -53.05 83.48 6.25
C ALA A 121 -52.09 82.83 7.27
N ARG A 122 -52.38 82.91 8.57
CA ARG A 122 -51.63 82.20 9.62
C ARG A 122 -51.89 80.70 9.57
N ASP A 123 -53.14 80.29 9.38
CA ASP A 123 -53.55 78.89 9.31
C ASP A 123 -52.90 78.20 8.10
N VAL A 124 -52.86 78.88 6.94
CA VAL A 124 -52.12 78.44 5.75
C VAL A 124 -50.61 78.41 6.00
N ALA A 125 -50.02 79.43 6.64
CA ALA A 125 -48.60 79.43 6.99
C ALA A 125 -48.23 78.37 8.04
N GLU A 126 -49.16 77.93 8.87
CA GLU A 126 -48.97 76.84 9.82
C GLU A 126 -49.16 75.45 9.19
N ALA A 127 -50.13 75.31 8.28
CA ALA A 127 -50.25 74.11 7.43
C ALA A 127 -49.00 73.93 6.55
N ALA A 128 -48.48 75.01 5.95
CA ALA A 128 -47.25 74.99 5.18
C ALA A 128 -46.02 74.61 6.03
N ARG A 129 -45.89 75.14 7.26
CA ARG A 129 -44.82 74.76 8.19
C ARG A 129 -44.91 73.30 8.66
N ARG A 130 -46.12 72.78 8.92
CA ARG A 130 -46.33 71.35 9.25
C ARG A 130 -46.03 70.44 8.06
N SER A 131 -46.38 70.86 6.84
CA SER A 131 -46.05 70.13 5.60
C SER A 131 -44.54 70.10 5.34
N ALA A 132 -43.85 71.23 5.56
CA ALA A 132 -42.39 71.30 5.47
C ALA A 132 -41.72 70.39 6.50
N ALA A 133 -42.10 70.47 7.78
CA ALA A 133 -41.57 69.60 8.83
C ALA A 133 -41.75 68.10 8.49
N ALA A 134 -42.96 67.68 8.08
CA ALA A 134 -43.20 66.30 7.67
C ALA A 134 -42.39 65.87 6.43
N SER A 135 -42.01 66.82 5.56
CA SER A 135 -41.11 66.56 4.42
C SER A 135 -39.64 66.51 4.82
N ASP A 136 -39.23 67.26 5.85
CA ASP A 136 -37.89 67.22 6.43
C ASP A 136 -37.70 65.92 7.24
N ASP A 137 -38.70 65.51 8.01
CA ASP A 137 -38.76 64.23 8.73
C ASP A 137 -38.66 63.05 7.75
N ALA A 138 -39.50 63.02 6.71
CA ALA A 138 -39.45 61.96 5.69
C ALA A 138 -38.13 61.94 4.88
N ALA A 139 -37.46 63.09 4.74
CA ALA A 139 -36.13 63.15 4.14
C ALA A 139 -35.03 62.61 5.09
N ALA A 140 -35.17 62.80 6.40
CA ALA A 140 -34.29 62.20 7.40
C ALA A 140 -34.46 60.68 7.47
N ASP A 141 -35.71 60.18 7.46
CA ASP A 141 -36.00 58.73 7.41
C ASP A 141 -35.39 58.08 6.16
N ALA A 142 -35.57 58.68 4.98
CA ALA A 142 -35.01 58.18 3.72
C ALA A 142 -33.47 58.18 3.69
N ILE A 143 -32.81 59.09 4.43
CA ILE A 143 -31.36 59.08 4.62
C ILE A 143 -30.95 57.94 5.56
N ALA A 144 -31.67 57.73 6.66
CA ALA A 144 -31.40 56.63 7.58
C ALA A 144 -31.60 55.25 6.92
N GLU A 145 -32.63 55.07 6.09
CA GLU A 145 -32.83 53.87 5.28
C GLU A 145 -31.67 53.64 4.29
N ARG A 146 -31.22 54.68 3.57
CA ARG A 146 -30.06 54.60 2.68
C ARG A 146 -28.80 54.19 3.44
N ASP A 147 -28.49 54.86 4.54
CA ASP A 147 -27.26 54.64 5.29
C ASP A 147 -27.23 53.23 5.91
N THR A 148 -28.40 52.72 6.33
CA THR A 148 -28.57 51.31 6.74
C THR A 148 -28.32 50.35 5.57
N ALA A 149 -28.85 50.63 4.38
CA ALA A 149 -28.64 49.81 3.19
C ALA A 149 -27.18 49.85 2.68
N GLU A 150 -26.50 50.98 2.79
CA GLU A 150 -25.07 51.11 2.47
C GLU A 150 -24.18 50.35 3.46
N LEU A 151 -24.54 50.34 4.76
CA LEU A 151 -23.88 49.51 5.77
C LEU A 151 -24.06 48.02 5.45
N SER A 152 -25.28 47.52 5.31
CA SER A 152 -25.54 46.11 5.02
C SER A 152 -24.97 45.65 3.67
N ARG A 153 -24.88 46.55 2.68
CA ARG A 153 -24.15 46.26 1.43
C ARG A 153 -22.64 46.10 1.66
N THR A 154 -22.05 46.91 2.53
CA THR A 154 -20.62 46.82 2.88
C THR A 154 -20.33 45.54 3.67
N GLU A 155 -21.20 45.19 4.61
CA GLU A 155 -21.15 43.90 5.34
C GLU A 155 -21.27 42.71 4.37
N ALA A 156 -22.19 42.75 3.41
CA ALA A 156 -22.34 41.70 2.40
C ALA A 156 -21.13 41.58 1.45
N ILE A 157 -20.47 42.70 1.11
CA ILE A 157 -19.24 42.69 0.30
C ILE A 157 -18.08 42.06 1.08
N THR A 158 -17.82 42.53 2.31
CA THR A 158 -16.72 42.01 3.14
C THR A 158 -16.92 40.53 3.51
N ALA A 159 -18.17 40.10 3.76
CA ALA A 159 -18.50 38.69 3.96
C ALA A 159 -18.24 37.84 2.70
N ARG A 160 -18.54 38.37 1.50
CA ARG A 160 -18.25 37.68 0.23
C ARG A 160 -16.75 37.58 -0.03
N GLU A 161 -15.99 38.65 0.20
CA GLU A 161 -14.53 38.69 0.05
C GLU A 161 -13.84 37.73 1.04
N ALA A 162 -14.34 37.64 2.28
CA ALA A 162 -13.87 36.64 3.24
C ALA A 162 -14.16 35.19 2.80
N ALA A 163 -15.34 34.92 2.23
CA ALA A 163 -15.69 33.61 1.69
C ALA A 163 -14.87 33.25 0.44
N GLU A 164 -14.61 34.21 -0.46
CA GLU A 164 -13.74 34.04 -1.63
C GLU A 164 -12.29 33.75 -1.21
N ALA A 165 -11.79 34.42 -0.16
CA ALA A 165 -10.48 34.14 0.42
C ALA A 165 -10.41 32.74 1.06
N GLN A 166 -11.43 32.34 1.82
CA GLN A 166 -11.52 30.98 2.41
C GLN A 166 -11.56 29.90 1.32
N LEU A 167 -12.39 30.06 0.29
CA LEU A 167 -12.46 29.12 -0.83
C LEU A 167 -11.13 29.02 -1.60
N THR A 168 -10.37 30.11 -1.67
CA THR A 168 -9.03 30.12 -2.30
C THR A 168 -8.01 29.39 -1.42
N ALA A 169 -8.02 29.62 -0.10
CA ALA A 169 -7.17 28.90 0.84
C ALA A 169 -7.44 27.39 0.84
N THR A 170 -8.71 26.97 0.96
CA THR A 170 -9.08 25.54 0.95
C THR A 170 -8.76 24.85 -0.38
N ARG A 171 -8.76 25.59 -1.51
CA ARG A 171 -8.32 25.05 -2.80
C ARG A 171 -6.81 24.80 -2.81
N ALA A 172 -6.01 25.76 -2.36
CA ALA A 172 -4.57 25.58 -2.25
C ALA A 172 -4.18 24.45 -1.28
N GLU A 173 -4.90 24.30 -0.16
CA GLU A 173 -4.74 23.19 0.78
C GLU A 173 -5.07 21.83 0.14
N LEU A 174 -6.17 21.73 -0.62
CA LEU A 174 -6.54 20.51 -1.34
C LEU A 174 -5.59 20.19 -2.50
N GLU A 175 -5.13 21.20 -3.25
CA GLU A 175 -4.13 21.03 -4.32
C GLU A 175 -2.80 20.52 -3.75
N GLN A 176 -2.36 21.04 -2.60
CA GLN A 176 -1.19 20.55 -1.88
C GLN A 176 -1.39 19.10 -1.38
N GLN A 177 -2.51 18.80 -0.72
CA GLN A 177 -2.81 17.43 -0.26
C GLN A 177 -2.85 16.41 -1.42
N VAL A 178 -3.38 16.79 -2.59
CA VAL A 178 -3.38 15.93 -3.78
C VAL A 178 -1.96 15.73 -4.34
N ALA A 179 -1.09 16.74 -4.29
CA ALA A 179 0.31 16.61 -4.68
C ALA A 179 1.11 15.72 -3.71
N ASP A 180 0.89 15.87 -2.41
CA ASP A 180 1.53 15.06 -1.36
C ASP A 180 1.09 13.59 -1.46
N LEU A 181 -0.21 13.31 -1.49
CA LEU A 181 -0.75 11.95 -1.68
C LEU A 181 -0.34 11.32 -3.01
N THR A 182 -0.16 12.11 -4.07
CA THR A 182 0.39 11.63 -5.35
C THR A 182 1.85 11.19 -5.19
N THR A 183 2.64 11.96 -4.46
CA THR A 183 4.05 11.66 -4.18
C THR A 183 4.19 10.42 -3.29
N GLU A 184 3.38 10.30 -2.23
CA GLU A 184 3.33 9.11 -1.37
C GLU A 184 2.91 7.85 -2.13
N ARG A 185 1.87 7.93 -2.96
CA ARG A 185 1.42 6.84 -3.82
C ARG A 185 2.53 6.34 -4.74
N ASP A 186 3.23 7.26 -5.40
CA ASP A 186 4.25 6.89 -6.39
C ASP A 186 5.53 6.37 -5.72
N ALA A 187 5.87 6.85 -4.52
CA ALA A 187 6.92 6.26 -3.67
C ALA A 187 6.55 4.85 -3.18
N ALA A 188 5.32 4.65 -2.67
CA ALA A 188 4.84 3.34 -2.23
C ALA A 188 4.76 2.33 -3.38
N ARG A 189 4.40 2.80 -4.59
CA ARG A 189 4.45 1.99 -5.81
C ARG A 189 5.87 1.59 -6.16
N ALA A 190 6.82 2.53 -6.17
CA ALA A 190 8.22 2.24 -6.48
C ALA A 190 8.83 1.23 -5.48
N GLU A 191 8.51 1.34 -4.18
CA GLU A 191 8.94 0.38 -3.17
C GLU A 191 8.27 -1.00 -3.38
N THR A 192 7.00 -1.04 -3.76
CA THR A 192 6.30 -2.30 -4.08
C THR A 192 6.94 -2.99 -5.29
N GLU A 193 7.26 -2.25 -6.35
CA GLU A 193 7.96 -2.75 -7.53
C GLU A 193 9.39 -3.23 -7.18
N ARG A 194 10.11 -2.51 -6.31
CA ARG A 194 11.44 -2.90 -5.77
C ARG A 194 11.39 -4.21 -4.99
N VAL A 195 10.49 -4.32 -4.01
CA VAL A 195 10.31 -5.52 -3.18
C VAL A 195 9.86 -6.72 -4.02
N THR A 196 9.00 -6.51 -5.01
CA THR A 196 8.57 -7.57 -5.93
C THR A 196 9.73 -8.10 -6.78
N ALA A 197 10.59 -7.22 -7.29
CA ALA A 197 11.80 -7.61 -8.03
C ALA A 197 12.83 -8.33 -7.14
N GLU A 198 13.02 -7.86 -5.90
CA GLU A 198 13.89 -8.51 -4.92
C GLU A 198 13.40 -9.93 -4.57
N LEU A 199 12.13 -10.08 -4.19
CA LEU A 199 11.53 -11.39 -3.89
C LEU A 199 11.55 -12.33 -5.10
N THR A 200 11.31 -11.83 -6.31
CA THR A 200 11.42 -12.63 -7.54
C THR A 200 12.84 -13.14 -7.75
N THR A 201 13.86 -12.31 -7.46
CA THR A 201 15.27 -12.68 -7.55
C THR A 201 15.66 -13.71 -6.49
N GLN A 202 15.23 -13.52 -5.24
CA GLN A 202 15.45 -14.46 -4.14
C GLN A 202 14.80 -15.82 -4.40
N LEU A 203 13.55 -15.84 -4.88
CA LEU A 203 12.85 -17.08 -5.26
C LEU A 203 13.50 -17.77 -6.48
N GLY A 204 14.11 -17.01 -7.39
CA GLY A 204 14.95 -17.57 -8.46
C GLY A 204 16.21 -18.26 -7.93
N GLY A 205 16.92 -17.61 -7.01
CA GLY A 205 18.12 -18.16 -6.35
C GLY A 205 17.81 -19.45 -5.59
N VAL A 206 16.82 -19.42 -4.69
CA VAL A 206 16.43 -20.60 -3.88
C VAL A 206 15.96 -21.77 -4.73
N ARG A 207 15.35 -21.53 -5.91
CA ARG A 207 15.02 -22.60 -6.87
C ARG A 207 16.26 -23.22 -7.50
N ALA A 208 17.22 -22.40 -7.94
CA ALA A 208 18.48 -22.90 -8.52
C ALA A 208 19.33 -23.65 -7.47
N GLU A 209 19.35 -23.19 -6.22
CA GLU A 209 19.98 -23.89 -5.08
C GLU A 209 19.29 -25.24 -4.82
N LEU A 210 17.95 -25.29 -4.83
CA LEU A 210 17.19 -26.53 -4.64
C LEU A 210 17.40 -27.52 -5.79
N GLU A 211 17.41 -27.06 -7.05
CA GLU A 211 17.70 -27.89 -8.23
C GLU A 211 19.12 -28.47 -8.16
N THR A 212 20.10 -27.66 -7.71
CA THR A 212 21.49 -28.10 -7.48
C THR A 212 21.56 -29.16 -6.38
N ALA A 213 20.95 -28.90 -5.22
CA ALA A 213 20.95 -29.83 -4.08
C ALA A 213 20.23 -31.15 -4.40
N VAL A 214 19.21 -31.13 -5.27
CA VAL A 214 18.55 -32.33 -5.80
C VAL A 214 19.50 -33.13 -6.71
N ALA A 215 20.22 -32.47 -7.62
CA ALA A 215 21.19 -33.14 -8.49
C ALA A 215 22.39 -33.72 -7.69
N GLU A 216 22.88 -33.01 -6.68
CA GLU A 216 23.92 -33.50 -5.76
C GLU A 216 23.44 -34.72 -4.95
N ARG A 217 22.22 -34.66 -4.39
CA ARG A 217 21.58 -35.79 -3.69
C ARG A 217 21.47 -37.03 -4.58
N ASP A 218 21.02 -36.86 -5.82
CA ASP A 218 20.78 -37.98 -6.72
C ASP A 218 22.10 -38.58 -7.25
N THR A 219 23.13 -37.75 -7.41
CA THR A 219 24.51 -38.20 -7.66
C THR A 219 25.04 -39.01 -6.48
N ALA A 220 24.94 -38.49 -5.25
CA ALA A 220 25.38 -39.18 -4.04
C ALA A 220 24.61 -40.49 -3.78
N ALA A 221 23.33 -40.56 -4.16
CA ALA A 221 22.54 -41.79 -4.13
C ALA A 221 23.02 -42.83 -5.15
N ALA A 222 23.42 -42.40 -6.35
CA ALA A 222 24.02 -43.28 -7.36
C ALA A 222 25.40 -43.82 -6.91
N ASP A 223 26.25 -42.97 -6.34
CA ASP A 223 27.56 -43.36 -5.79
C ASP A 223 27.43 -44.30 -4.59
N LEU A 224 26.46 -44.06 -3.71
CA LEU A 224 26.13 -44.99 -2.61
C LEU A 224 25.62 -46.33 -3.13
N ALA A 225 24.88 -46.35 -4.24
CA ALA A 225 24.48 -47.59 -4.90
C ALA A 225 25.64 -48.29 -5.64
N ALA A 226 26.62 -47.55 -6.17
CA ALA A 226 27.83 -48.12 -6.77
C ALA A 226 28.71 -48.78 -5.71
N THR A 227 29.08 -48.03 -4.66
CA THR A 227 29.92 -48.50 -3.55
C THR A 227 29.33 -49.68 -2.78
N ARG A 228 27.99 -49.77 -2.64
CA ARG A 228 27.33 -50.98 -2.13
C ARG A 228 27.59 -52.21 -3.00
N ARG A 229 27.37 -52.10 -4.33
CA ARG A 229 27.66 -53.21 -5.27
C ARG A 229 29.14 -53.59 -5.32
N ASP A 230 30.04 -52.63 -5.06
CA ASP A 230 31.48 -52.89 -4.93
C ASP A 230 31.81 -53.66 -3.65
N LEU A 231 31.15 -53.32 -2.53
CA LEU A 231 31.23 -54.08 -1.27
C LEU A 231 30.68 -55.51 -1.43
N ASP A 232 29.48 -55.66 -2.00
CA ASP A 232 28.84 -56.98 -2.25
C ASP A 232 29.78 -57.91 -3.06
N ARG A 233 30.46 -57.35 -4.08
CA ARG A 233 31.46 -58.06 -4.88
C ARG A 233 32.72 -58.38 -4.08
N ALA A 234 33.24 -57.44 -3.29
CA ALA A 234 34.41 -57.68 -2.44
C ALA A 234 34.16 -58.73 -1.35
N GLU A 235 32.95 -58.79 -0.79
CA GLU A 235 32.53 -59.84 0.15
C GLU A 235 32.37 -61.21 -0.53
N THR A 236 31.82 -61.24 -1.74
CA THR A 236 31.72 -62.45 -2.57
C THR A 236 33.12 -63.00 -2.93
N ASP A 237 34.03 -62.14 -3.39
CA ASP A 237 35.41 -62.53 -3.67
C ASP A 237 36.18 -62.95 -2.41
N ARG A 238 35.92 -62.31 -1.26
CA ARG A 238 36.48 -62.72 0.03
C ARG A 238 36.00 -64.12 0.45
N ALA A 239 34.73 -64.44 0.26
CA ALA A 239 34.18 -65.77 0.55
C ALA A 239 34.82 -66.83 -0.37
N ARG A 240 34.85 -66.58 -1.68
CA ARG A 240 35.51 -67.44 -2.67
C ARG A 240 36.99 -67.69 -2.34
N LEU A 241 37.73 -66.65 -1.95
CA LEU A 241 39.14 -66.79 -1.54
C LEU A 241 39.32 -67.56 -0.22
N ALA A 242 38.32 -67.55 0.68
CA ALA A 242 38.34 -68.40 1.87
C ALA A 242 38.15 -69.88 1.50
N ASP A 243 37.18 -70.19 0.63
CA ASP A 243 36.94 -71.54 0.11
C ASP A 243 38.16 -72.08 -0.66
N GLU A 244 38.78 -71.27 -1.51
CA GLU A 244 40.03 -71.61 -2.22
C GLU A 244 41.17 -71.92 -1.23
N VAL A 245 41.31 -71.15 -0.15
CA VAL A 245 42.32 -71.36 0.88
C VAL A 245 42.06 -72.64 1.70
N ASP A 246 40.81 -72.96 2.02
CA ASP A 246 40.47 -74.19 2.75
C ASP A 246 40.59 -75.45 1.88
N GLN A 247 40.25 -75.39 0.58
CA GLN A 247 40.58 -76.45 -0.38
C GLN A 247 42.10 -76.69 -0.48
N VAL A 248 42.92 -75.64 -0.52
CA VAL A 248 44.39 -75.77 -0.52
C VAL A 248 44.91 -76.34 0.81
N ARG A 249 44.29 -76.03 1.95
CA ARG A 249 44.62 -76.63 3.26
C ARG A 249 44.30 -78.12 3.32
N GLU A 250 43.17 -78.53 2.74
CA GLU A 250 42.74 -79.92 2.64
C GLU A 250 43.68 -80.72 1.72
N GLN A 251 43.89 -80.26 0.48
CA GLN A 251 44.87 -80.86 -0.44
C GLN A 251 46.26 -80.98 0.19
N ALA A 252 46.74 -79.93 0.89
CA ALA A 252 48.00 -79.99 1.60
C ALA A 252 48.01 -81.03 2.73
N ALA A 253 46.87 -81.33 3.35
CA ALA A 253 46.73 -82.37 4.37
C ALA A 253 46.70 -83.77 3.75
N GLU A 254 46.00 -83.95 2.62
CA GLU A 254 46.04 -85.18 1.82
C GLU A 254 47.46 -85.49 1.35
N TYR A 255 48.18 -84.52 0.77
CA TYR A 255 49.58 -84.71 0.37
C TYR A 255 50.50 -85.05 1.54
N ARG A 256 50.27 -84.48 2.74
CA ARG A 256 50.98 -84.86 3.97
C ARG A 256 50.68 -86.30 4.41
N ALA A 257 49.42 -86.73 4.34
CA ALA A 257 49.00 -88.08 4.68
C ALA A 257 49.50 -89.13 3.67
N ALA A 258 49.37 -88.86 2.38
CA ALA A 258 49.87 -89.70 1.30
C ALA A 258 51.40 -89.84 1.35
N ARG A 259 52.12 -88.74 1.65
CA ARG A 259 53.57 -88.78 1.89
C ARG A 259 53.92 -89.66 3.09
N ALA A 260 53.25 -89.51 4.23
CA ALA A 260 53.50 -90.33 5.42
C ALA A 260 53.20 -91.83 5.15
N ALA A 261 52.15 -92.14 4.39
CA ALA A 261 51.83 -93.49 3.96
C ALA A 261 52.91 -94.08 3.01
N ALA A 262 53.47 -93.26 2.11
CA ALA A 262 54.57 -93.65 1.23
C ALA A 262 55.88 -93.85 2.00
N GLU A 263 56.21 -92.98 2.95
CA GLU A 263 57.39 -93.10 3.83
C GLU A 263 57.29 -94.35 4.72
N SER A 264 56.10 -94.65 5.25
CA SER A 264 55.80 -95.90 5.96
C SER A 264 55.96 -97.13 5.05
N SER A 265 55.40 -97.10 3.84
CA SER A 265 55.50 -98.19 2.86
C SER A 265 56.94 -98.46 2.42
N LEU A 266 57.73 -97.41 2.19
CA LEU A 266 59.17 -97.52 1.90
C LEU A 266 59.94 -98.11 3.10
N THR A 267 59.54 -97.78 4.32
CA THR A 267 60.15 -98.34 5.54
C THR A 267 59.81 -99.83 5.70
N ALA A 268 58.56 -100.22 5.45
CA ALA A 268 58.14 -101.62 5.45
C ALA A 268 58.85 -102.44 4.35
N LEU A 269 58.94 -101.91 3.13
CA LEU A 269 59.66 -102.55 2.02
C LEU A 269 61.16 -102.68 2.30
N ARG A 270 61.80 -101.70 2.95
CA ARG A 270 63.20 -101.79 3.40
C ARG A 270 63.38 -102.86 4.48
N ALA A 271 62.49 -102.92 5.46
CA ALA A 271 62.53 -103.93 6.52
C ALA A 271 62.32 -105.34 5.95
N GLN A 272 61.37 -105.51 5.02
CA GLN A 272 61.18 -106.76 4.30
C GLN A 272 62.41 -107.14 3.48
N LEU A 273 62.99 -106.20 2.71
CA LEU A 273 64.18 -106.47 1.89
C LEU A 273 65.38 -106.90 2.74
N VAL A 274 65.59 -106.28 3.91
CA VAL A 274 66.63 -106.71 4.87
C VAL A 274 66.33 -108.12 5.37
N HIS A 275 65.10 -108.39 5.81
CA HIS A 275 64.69 -109.72 6.30
C HIS A 275 64.82 -110.82 5.23
N ASP A 276 64.43 -110.55 3.99
CA ASP A 276 64.55 -111.49 2.88
C ASP A 276 66.01 -111.68 2.43
N VAL A 277 66.85 -110.64 2.48
CA VAL A 277 68.30 -110.75 2.25
C VAL A 277 69.00 -111.55 3.36
N ASP A 278 68.66 -111.32 4.62
CA ASP A 278 69.26 -112.04 5.75
C ASP A 278 68.77 -113.49 5.83
N ARG A 279 67.53 -113.77 5.39
CA ARG A 279 67.02 -115.12 5.13
C ARG A 279 67.83 -115.83 4.03
N GLU A 280 68.03 -115.20 2.87
CA GLU A 280 68.81 -115.79 1.78
C GLU A 280 70.30 -115.95 2.13
N ARG A 281 70.86 -115.05 2.96
CA ARG A 281 72.18 -115.23 3.58
C ARG A 281 72.21 -116.45 4.48
N ALA A 282 71.28 -116.59 5.41
CA ALA A 282 71.22 -117.74 6.32
C ALA A 282 71.07 -119.07 5.56
N TYR A 283 70.23 -119.12 4.52
CA TYR A 283 70.15 -120.29 3.63
C TYR A 283 71.44 -120.50 2.81
N GLY A 284 72.10 -119.43 2.35
CA GLY A 284 73.38 -119.49 1.65
C GLY A 284 74.50 -120.04 2.53
N GLU A 285 74.59 -119.57 3.77
CA GLU A 285 75.51 -120.02 4.81
C GLU A 285 75.23 -121.46 5.21
N GLN A 286 73.96 -121.83 5.42
CA GLN A 286 73.57 -123.22 5.68
C GLN A 286 74.01 -124.16 4.53
N ARG A 287 73.69 -123.82 3.27
CA ARG A 287 74.14 -124.61 2.10
C ARG A 287 75.66 -124.71 2.02
N LEU A 288 76.38 -123.65 2.39
CA LEU A 288 77.84 -123.64 2.43
C LEU A 288 78.37 -124.55 3.55
N THR A 289 77.79 -124.50 4.75
CA THR A 289 78.12 -125.40 5.86
C THR A 289 77.80 -126.86 5.54
N ASP A 290 76.67 -127.14 4.87
CA ASP A 290 76.29 -128.48 4.40
C ASP A 290 77.23 -128.98 3.29
N ALA A 291 77.74 -128.09 2.44
CA ALA A 291 78.75 -128.43 1.43
C ALA A 291 80.13 -128.66 2.06
N GLN A 292 80.56 -127.80 2.99
CA GLN A 292 81.79 -127.97 3.77
C GLN A 292 81.77 -129.25 4.60
N THR A 293 80.64 -129.56 5.23
CA THR A 293 80.44 -130.79 6.01
C THR A 293 80.53 -132.02 5.11
N ARG A 294 79.81 -132.04 3.98
CA ARG A 294 79.90 -133.14 2.99
C ARG A 294 81.32 -133.30 2.45
N HIS A 295 82.03 -132.21 2.15
CA HIS A 295 83.42 -132.26 1.70
C HIS A 295 84.38 -132.73 2.81
N ALA A 296 84.16 -132.33 4.07
CA ALA A 296 84.95 -132.79 5.21
C ALA A 296 84.72 -134.30 5.47
N THR A 297 83.48 -134.78 5.35
CA THR A 297 83.13 -136.20 5.36
C THR A 297 83.81 -136.93 4.21
N GLN A 298 83.70 -136.45 2.96
CA GLN A 298 84.40 -137.04 1.80
C GLN A 298 85.92 -137.11 2.01
N VAL A 299 86.55 -136.08 2.60
CA VAL A 299 87.99 -136.11 2.92
C VAL A 299 88.30 -137.08 4.08
N ALA A 300 87.41 -137.23 5.07
CA ALA A 300 87.56 -138.21 6.14
C ALA A 300 87.36 -139.65 5.64
N ASP A 301 86.41 -139.88 4.75
CA ASP A 301 86.17 -141.15 4.07
C ASP A 301 87.36 -141.50 3.17
N LEU A 302 87.82 -140.58 2.30
CA LEU A 302 89.02 -140.79 1.48
C LEU A 302 90.28 -141.05 2.33
N ARG A 303 90.44 -140.40 3.49
CA ARG A 303 91.51 -140.72 4.45
C ARG A 303 91.33 -142.11 5.07
N THR A 304 90.09 -142.51 5.36
CA THR A 304 89.77 -143.84 5.89
C THR A 304 89.96 -144.92 4.83
N GLU A 305 89.63 -144.65 3.57
CA GLU A 305 89.88 -145.51 2.42
C GLU A 305 91.36 -145.60 2.09
N LEU A 306 92.12 -144.52 2.21
CA LEU A 306 93.58 -144.54 2.13
C LEU A 306 94.17 -145.38 3.26
N ALA A 307 93.69 -145.25 4.49
CA ALA A 307 94.10 -146.08 5.63
C ALA A 307 93.62 -147.54 5.54
N ARG A 308 92.55 -147.82 4.77
CA ARG A 308 92.12 -149.18 4.37
C ARG A 308 92.95 -149.69 3.19
N ALA A 309 93.41 -148.84 2.27
CA ALA A 309 94.27 -149.20 1.15
C ALA A 309 95.67 -149.54 1.65
N GLN A 310 96.25 -148.70 2.51
CA GLN A 310 97.52 -148.92 3.20
C GLN A 310 97.51 -150.21 4.03
N ARG A 311 96.39 -150.52 4.73
CA ARG A 311 96.20 -151.84 5.38
C ARG A 311 96.05 -152.98 4.36
N ARG A 312 95.27 -152.81 3.29
CA ARG A 312 95.16 -153.80 2.19
C ARG A 312 96.48 -154.04 1.44
N THR A 313 97.45 -153.12 1.48
CA THR A 313 98.82 -153.33 0.99
C THR A 313 99.79 -153.90 2.04
N ALA A 314 99.42 -153.90 3.32
CA ALA A 314 100.20 -154.50 4.40
C ALA A 314 99.82 -155.98 4.66
N ASP A 315 98.53 -156.31 4.53
CA ASP A 315 97.96 -157.63 4.89
C ASP A 315 97.65 -158.57 3.70
N ARG A 316 98.15 -158.30 2.49
CA ARG A 316 97.89 -159.15 1.30
C ARG A 316 99.10 -159.87 0.73
N THR A 317 99.55 -160.85 1.50
CA THR A 317 100.46 -161.94 1.07
C THR A 317 99.77 -163.32 1.09
N ALA A 318 98.42 -163.39 1.13
CA ALA A 318 97.63 -164.63 1.01
C ALA A 318 96.18 -164.39 0.52
N GLY A 319 95.62 -165.32 -0.29
CA GLY A 319 94.20 -165.44 -0.71
C GLY A 319 93.69 -164.38 -1.73
N HIS A 320 93.06 -164.68 -2.89
CA HIS A 320 92.26 -165.83 -3.38
C HIS A 320 91.09 -166.19 -2.44
N ASP A 321 89.82 -166.25 -2.84
CA ASP A 321 89.12 -166.22 -4.17
C ASP A 321 87.81 -165.38 -4.07
N VAL A 322 87.33 -164.61 -5.07
CA VAL A 322 86.64 -164.96 -6.35
C VAL A 322 85.27 -165.65 -6.10
N ASP A 323 84.10 -165.16 -6.55
CA ASP A 323 83.65 -163.89 -7.21
C ASP A 323 82.14 -163.62 -6.81
N THR A 324 81.20 -162.86 -7.42
CA THR A 324 80.97 -162.28 -8.77
C THR A 324 79.95 -161.10 -8.72
N ASP A 325 79.56 -160.53 -9.88
CA ASP A 325 78.56 -159.45 -10.13
C ASP A 325 77.09 -159.81 -9.73
N GLY A 326 76.05 -158.93 -9.71
CA GLY A 326 75.80 -157.52 -10.12
C GLY A 326 74.30 -157.39 -10.56
N ILE A 327 73.59 -156.27 -10.70
CA ILE A 327 73.84 -154.80 -10.67
C ILE A 327 72.55 -154.09 -10.12
N ASP A 328 72.69 -152.93 -9.46
CA ASP A 328 71.61 -152.12 -8.84
C ASP A 328 70.81 -151.17 -9.78
N VAL A 329 69.55 -150.86 -9.42
CA VAL A 329 68.91 -149.51 -9.57
C VAL A 329 67.87 -149.23 -8.44
N ASP A 330 68.20 -148.28 -7.57
CA ASP A 330 67.37 -147.23 -6.91
C ASP A 330 65.94 -147.50 -6.32
N PRO A 331 65.75 -147.38 -4.98
CA PRO A 331 64.47 -147.09 -4.30
C PRO A 331 64.37 -145.59 -3.87
N GLY A 332 63.23 -144.95 -3.63
CA GLY A 332 61.84 -145.38 -3.42
C GLY A 332 61.13 -144.44 -2.41
N ALA A 333 59.87 -144.76 -2.06
CA ALA A 333 59.06 -144.16 -0.97
C ALA A 333 58.33 -142.80 -1.15
N GLU A 334 56.99 -142.87 -1.03
CA GLU A 334 56.03 -141.84 -0.59
C GLU A 334 56.15 -141.59 0.96
N PRO A 335 55.25 -140.88 1.74
CA PRO A 335 53.87 -140.43 1.46
C PRO A 335 53.28 -139.16 2.18
N ALA A 336 51.96 -138.97 1.96
CA ALA A 336 50.92 -138.45 2.90
C ALA A 336 50.38 -137.00 2.79
N ARG A 337 49.14 -136.84 3.32
CA ARG A 337 48.21 -135.67 3.40
C ARG A 337 47.64 -135.58 4.86
N PRO A 338 46.62 -134.76 5.26
CA PRO A 338 46.06 -133.47 4.77
C PRO A 338 46.20 -132.33 5.86
N PRO A 339 45.24 -131.88 6.72
CA PRO A 339 43.83 -131.43 6.56
C PRO A 339 43.36 -130.09 7.24
N ALA A 340 42.54 -129.32 6.50
CA ALA A 340 41.23 -128.72 6.91
C ALA A 340 41.03 -127.49 7.87
N ARG A 341 40.22 -126.52 7.36
CA ARG A 341 39.00 -125.85 7.96
C ARG A 341 39.01 -124.50 8.75
N ARG A 342 38.11 -123.58 8.29
CA ARG A 342 37.22 -122.59 9.00
C ARG A 342 37.81 -121.27 9.59
N ALA A 343 37.06 -120.17 9.87
CA ALA A 343 35.83 -119.56 9.28
C ALA A 343 35.35 -118.22 9.94
N ARG A 344 34.90 -117.22 9.13
CA ARG A 344 33.89 -116.13 9.44
C ARG A 344 34.25 -115.06 10.53
N PRO A 345 33.37 -114.10 10.95
CA PRO A 345 32.78 -112.94 10.21
C PRO A 345 32.71 -111.59 11.02
N ARG A 346 32.10 -110.50 10.45
CA ARG A 346 31.48 -109.25 11.05
C ARG A 346 32.00 -107.94 10.37
N ALA A 347 31.34 -106.77 10.42
CA ALA A 347 29.92 -106.38 10.65
C ALA A 347 29.62 -104.92 10.20
N ALA A 348 28.34 -104.57 10.12
CA ALA A 348 27.75 -103.33 9.56
C ALA A 348 28.03 -101.98 10.27
N GLN A 349 27.81 -100.88 9.53
CA GLN A 349 27.42 -99.54 10.04
C GLN A 349 26.24 -98.96 9.21
N ARG A 350 25.70 -97.79 9.61
CA ARG A 350 24.40 -97.24 9.15
C ARG A 350 24.40 -95.71 8.99
N ARG A 351 23.49 -95.23 8.12
CA ARG A 351 22.87 -93.87 8.10
C ARG A 351 23.79 -92.68 7.76
N PRO A 352 23.23 -91.48 7.47
CA PRO A 352 21.88 -91.14 6.99
C PRO A 352 21.91 -90.39 5.63
N GLY A 353 20.73 -89.99 5.12
CA GLY A 353 20.61 -88.97 4.06
C GLY A 353 19.76 -87.78 4.53
N PRO A 354 19.74 -86.66 3.80
CA PRO A 354 18.89 -85.50 4.10
C PRO A 354 17.50 -85.62 3.45
N THR A 355 16.49 -85.12 4.15
CA THR A 355 15.12 -84.90 3.65
C THR A 355 14.65 -83.54 4.13
N ALA A 356 13.90 -82.82 3.29
CA ALA A 356 13.18 -81.59 3.62
C ALA A 356 14.09 -80.35 3.88
N THR A 357 13.62 -79.10 3.78
CA THR A 357 12.25 -78.60 3.53
C THR A 357 12.30 -77.23 2.84
N ASP A 358 11.29 -76.87 2.05
CA ASP A 358 10.90 -75.46 1.88
C ASP A 358 10.41 -74.86 3.22
N PRO A 359 10.58 -73.56 3.42
CA PRO A 359 9.40 -72.68 3.40
C PRO A 359 9.63 -71.48 2.46
N ASP A 360 8.67 -71.09 1.61
CA ASP A 360 7.37 -70.49 1.98
C ASP A 360 7.53 -69.15 2.71
N VAL A 361 7.57 -68.06 1.93
CA VAL A 361 7.38 -66.68 2.38
C VAL A 361 6.47 -65.97 1.38
N THR A 362 5.17 -66.17 1.58
CA THR A 362 4.07 -65.20 1.41
C THR A 362 4.38 -63.84 0.76
N GLU A 363 3.63 -63.54 -0.31
CA GLU A 363 3.18 -62.16 -0.58
C GLU A 363 2.35 -61.62 0.60
N PRO A 364 2.28 -60.29 0.74
CA PRO A 364 0.98 -59.67 0.91
C PRO A 364 0.73 -58.55 -0.10
N ALA A 365 -0.39 -58.65 -0.81
CA ALA A 365 -0.97 -57.55 -1.57
C ALA A 365 -1.80 -56.62 -0.67
N ALA A 366 -2.42 -55.59 -1.29
CA ALA A 366 -3.26 -54.55 -0.69
C ALA A 366 -2.48 -53.43 0.05
N THR A 367 -2.97 -52.18 0.13
CA THR A 367 -4.32 -51.67 -0.22
C THR A 367 -4.23 -50.20 -0.68
N GLU A 368 -4.91 -49.82 -1.77
CA GLU A 368 -5.41 -48.45 -1.94
C GLU A 368 -6.71 -48.30 -1.13
N PRO A 369 -6.95 -47.15 -0.48
CA PRO A 369 -8.15 -46.41 -0.87
C PRO A 369 -8.05 -44.87 -0.68
N GLY A 370 -8.97 -44.13 -1.31
CA GLY A 370 -9.49 -42.90 -0.70
C GLY A 370 -9.53 -41.62 -1.54
N ASP A 371 -10.26 -41.61 -2.66
CA ASP A 371 -10.99 -40.41 -3.09
C ASP A 371 -12.39 -40.46 -2.46
N PRO A 372 -12.79 -39.43 -1.69
CA PRO A 372 -14.14 -38.91 -1.88
C PRO A 372 -14.21 -37.38 -1.83
N THR A 373 -14.60 -36.79 -2.98
CA THR A 373 -15.62 -35.75 -3.13
C THR A 373 -16.10 -35.00 -1.87
N ASP A 374 -16.01 -33.66 -1.89
CA ASP A 374 -17.22 -32.84 -1.70
C ASP A 374 -17.12 -31.41 -2.28
N GLN A 375 -18.29 -30.76 -2.43
CA GLN A 375 -18.54 -29.39 -2.92
C GLN A 375 -19.44 -28.64 -1.89
N PRO A 376 -20.02 -27.44 -2.15
CA PRO A 376 -19.60 -26.24 -2.89
C PRO A 376 -19.67 -24.96 -1.99
N GLY A 377 -19.50 -23.77 -2.58
CA GLY A 377 -19.87 -22.46 -1.97
C GLY A 377 -18.67 -21.55 -1.66
N ASP A 378 -18.84 -20.22 -1.53
CA ASP A 378 -20.05 -19.39 -1.63
C ASP A 378 -19.76 -18.07 -2.40
N THR A 379 -20.79 -17.25 -2.59
CA THR A 379 -20.84 -16.09 -3.49
C THR A 379 -20.68 -14.74 -2.79
N ALA A 380 -20.25 -13.76 -3.60
CA ALA A 380 -20.48 -12.32 -3.46
C ALA A 380 -20.05 -11.57 -2.18
N HIS A 381 -19.29 -10.49 -2.38
CA HIS A 381 -19.81 -9.18 -2.03
C HIS A 381 -19.32 -8.11 -3.00
N GLN A 382 -20.23 -7.21 -3.38
CA GLN A 382 -19.94 -5.88 -3.93
C GLN A 382 -20.48 -4.88 -2.92
N GLU A 383 -19.75 -3.79 -2.68
CA GLU A 383 -20.24 -2.43 -2.43
C GLU A 383 -19.23 -1.44 -3.05
#